data_AF-A0A542PXN9-F1
#
_entry.id   AF-A0A542PXN9-F1
#
_cell.length_a   1.000
_cell.length_b   1.000
_cell.length_c   1.000
_cell.angle_alpha   90.00
_cell.angle_beta   90.00
_cell.angle_gamma   90.00
#
_symmetry.space_group_name_H-M   'P 1'
#
loop_
_entity.id
_entity.type
_entity.pdbx_description
1 polymer ?
#
loop_
_entity_poly.entity_id
_entity_poly.type
_entity_poly.pdbx_seq_one_letter_code
_entity_poly.pdbx_strand_id
1 'polypeptide(L)'
;MGGTPRWAAPNGPAGPYEDGSRAAPPDSLADWDAFVKAVVHRYRARIDAYELWVLANDRRFYNGRVETLVEMTRRAGRIIRAADPKATVVCPGMGRLWEPGGLAVLRRFAELGGYGYCDVAGIKLYQRTASDPPETMLGLTSKVDRVLHAAGVHPRLWSTGTMYEIPLQGSLDSVRATNYAVRFYLVGLYAHAVNVERMYFYNWGGTKIPIVLQAEGGPPTRAALAVEQLQRWLVHARIRSCGHGLSANLPGNVWQCEFTVSDPQRNHPAVIRWTDSGTAAMTAEPDAKAVHRLDGGTTPVRPGDTLVVSEQPVLVER
;
A
#
# COMPACT_ATOMS: atom_id res chain seq x y z
N MET A 1 9.70 13.03 -1.72
CA MET A 1 11.01 13.71 -1.87
C MET A 1 12.08 12.66 -2.11
N GLY A 2 13.16 12.94 -2.83
CA GLY A 2 14.26 11.99 -3.02
C GLY A 2 15.16 12.38 -4.19
N GLY A 3 16.38 11.83 -4.22
CA GLY A 3 17.40 12.14 -5.23
C GLY A 3 18.10 13.47 -4.97
N THR A 4 19.42 13.44 -4.74
CA THR A 4 20.21 14.65 -4.52
C THR A 4 20.64 15.26 -5.86
N PRO A 5 20.47 16.57 -6.11
CA PRO A 5 21.02 17.20 -7.29
C PRO A 5 22.53 17.00 -7.41
N ARG A 6 23.04 16.84 -8.63
CA ARG A 6 24.47 16.58 -8.90
C ARG A 6 25.41 17.55 -8.18
N TRP A 7 25.09 18.84 -8.14
CA TRP A 7 25.94 19.86 -7.54
C TRP A 7 26.08 19.72 -6.01
N ALA A 8 25.10 19.10 -5.35
CA ALA A 8 25.09 18.90 -3.89
C ALA A 8 25.74 17.57 -3.47
N ALA A 9 25.99 16.66 -4.41
CA ALA A 9 26.73 15.42 -4.20
C ALA A 9 27.53 15.05 -5.47
N PRO A 10 28.52 15.87 -5.88
CA PRO A 10 29.22 15.72 -7.16
C PRO A 10 29.89 14.35 -7.32
N ASN A 11 30.40 13.79 -6.22
CA ASN A 11 31.09 12.50 -6.17
C ASN A 11 30.16 11.31 -5.85
N GLY A 12 28.87 11.57 -5.62
CA GLY A 12 27.88 10.52 -5.38
C GLY A 12 27.61 9.71 -6.66
N PRO A 13 27.27 8.42 -6.55
CA PRO A 13 26.82 7.65 -7.70
C PRO A 13 25.50 8.22 -8.24
N ALA A 14 25.29 8.08 -9.54
CA ALA A 14 24.02 8.42 -10.17
C ALA A 14 22.87 7.61 -9.57
N GLY A 15 21.73 8.26 -9.40
CA GLY A 15 20.47 7.59 -9.11
C GLY A 15 19.90 6.88 -10.35
N PRO A 16 18.74 6.23 -10.21
CA PRO A 16 18.12 5.48 -11.30
C PRO A 16 17.34 6.38 -12.27
N TYR A 17 17.16 7.66 -11.95
CA TYR A 17 16.44 8.62 -12.78
C TYR A 17 17.38 9.32 -13.76
N GLU A 18 16.92 9.52 -15.00
CA GLU A 18 17.68 10.18 -16.07
C GLU A 18 17.71 11.72 -15.94
N ASP A 19 17.56 12.25 -14.73
CA ASP A 19 17.56 13.68 -14.41
C ASP A 19 18.91 14.17 -13.83
N GLY A 20 19.89 13.27 -13.74
CA GLY A 20 21.20 13.55 -13.17
C GLY A 20 21.22 13.63 -11.63
N SER A 21 20.14 13.19 -10.98
CA SER A 21 20.11 12.99 -9.53
C SER A 21 21.13 11.96 -9.05
N ARG A 22 21.51 12.07 -7.79
CA ARG A 22 22.48 11.22 -7.10
C ARG A 22 21.78 10.41 -6.03
N ALA A 23 22.24 9.17 -5.84
CA ALA A 23 21.79 8.31 -4.75
C ALA A 23 22.44 8.68 -3.40
N ALA A 24 23.47 9.52 -3.40
CA ALA A 24 24.09 9.99 -2.18
C ALA A 24 23.23 11.04 -1.46
N PRO A 25 23.26 11.09 -0.12
CA PRO A 25 22.83 12.30 0.59
C PRO A 25 23.68 13.50 0.10
N PRO A 26 23.20 14.74 0.26
CA PRO A 26 24.02 15.90 -0.04
C PRO A 26 25.25 15.96 0.87
N ASP A 27 26.37 16.44 0.33
CA ASP A 27 27.62 16.63 1.07
C ASP A 27 27.42 17.62 2.23
N SER A 28 26.48 18.55 2.08
CA SER A 28 26.02 19.48 3.12
C SER A 28 24.55 19.25 3.47
N LEU A 29 24.26 18.97 4.74
CA LEU A 29 22.88 18.92 5.24
C LEU A 29 22.18 20.28 5.25
N ALA A 30 22.91 21.38 5.06
CA ALA A 30 22.29 22.70 4.85
C ALA A 30 21.53 22.78 3.52
N ASP A 31 22.00 22.06 2.48
CA ASP A 31 21.30 21.99 1.20
C ASP A 31 20.00 21.21 1.33
N TRP A 32 19.99 20.15 2.15
CA TRP A 32 18.77 19.43 2.51
C TRP A 32 17.79 20.36 3.24
N ASP A 33 18.24 21.11 4.24
CA ASP A 33 17.40 22.05 4.98
C ASP A 33 16.81 23.13 4.06
N ALA A 34 17.62 23.68 3.15
CA ALA A 34 17.19 24.68 2.17
C ALA A 34 16.13 24.12 1.22
N PHE A 35 16.34 22.91 0.69
CA PHE A 35 15.37 22.23 -0.17
C PHE A 35 14.04 21.98 0.55
N VAL A 36 14.06 21.41 1.76
CA VAL A 36 12.83 21.12 2.50
C VAL A 36 12.08 22.41 2.83
N LYS A 37 12.78 23.47 3.26
CA LYS A 37 12.16 24.80 3.48
C LYS A 37 11.50 25.32 2.21
N ALA A 38 12.20 25.27 1.07
CA ALA A 38 11.68 25.77 -0.20
C ALA A 38 10.41 25.02 -0.62
N VAL A 39 10.42 23.68 -0.56
CA VAL A 39 9.25 22.85 -0.92
C VAL A 39 8.07 23.13 0.00
N VAL A 40 8.27 23.13 1.32
CA VAL A 40 7.17 23.32 2.27
C VAL A 40 6.62 24.75 2.17
N HIS A 41 7.46 25.77 2.08
CA HIS A 41 6.96 27.14 1.89
C HIS A 41 6.16 27.31 0.60
N ARG A 42 6.58 26.62 -0.47
CA ARG A 42 5.92 26.70 -1.77
C ARG A 42 4.57 26.00 -1.81
N TYR A 43 4.39 24.93 -1.04
CA TYR A 43 3.25 24.01 -1.14
C TYR A 43 2.45 23.80 0.15
N ARG A 44 2.79 24.47 1.25
CA ARG A 44 2.02 24.39 2.50
C ARG A 44 0.53 24.65 2.26
N ALA A 45 -0.32 23.96 3.01
CA ALA A 45 -1.77 23.94 2.88
C ALA A 45 -2.32 23.44 1.52
N ARG A 46 -1.47 22.92 0.62
CA ARG A 46 -1.87 22.29 -0.65
C ARG A 46 -1.48 20.82 -0.74
N ILE A 47 -0.50 20.39 0.05
CA ILE A 47 -0.02 19.01 0.10
C ILE A 47 -0.26 18.50 1.51
N ASP A 48 -1.03 17.43 1.64
CA ASP A 48 -1.39 16.87 2.95
C ASP A 48 -0.27 16.04 3.57
N ALA A 49 0.70 15.57 2.78
CA ALA A 49 1.77 14.72 3.27
C ALA A 49 3.07 14.83 2.47
N TYR A 50 4.21 14.74 3.17
CA TYR A 50 5.55 14.74 2.59
C TYR A 50 6.29 13.45 2.94
N GLU A 51 6.54 12.60 1.93
CA GLU A 51 7.41 11.41 2.08
C GLU A 51 8.89 11.78 1.93
N LEU A 52 9.65 11.47 2.98
CA LEU A 52 11.06 11.85 3.12
C LEU A 52 11.98 10.79 2.53
N TRP A 53 12.28 10.86 1.23
CA TRP A 53 13.10 9.88 0.51
C TRP A 53 12.34 8.61 0.10
N VAL A 54 12.55 8.18 -1.15
CA VAL A 54 11.93 6.98 -1.74
C VAL A 54 12.91 5.82 -1.71
N LEU A 55 12.44 4.61 -1.37
CA LEU A 55 13.24 3.37 -1.36
C LEU A 55 14.58 3.57 -0.62
N ALA A 56 14.53 4.17 0.58
CA ALA A 56 15.72 4.67 1.28
C ALA A 56 16.66 3.56 1.81
N ASN A 57 16.27 2.30 1.69
CA ASN A 57 17.10 1.13 1.97
C ASN A 57 17.59 0.41 0.71
N ASP A 58 17.37 0.99 -0.45
CA ASP A 58 17.90 0.53 -1.73
C ASP A 58 19.08 1.40 -2.15
N ARG A 59 20.27 0.80 -2.35
CA ARG A 59 21.50 1.53 -2.70
C ARG A 59 21.42 2.30 -4.02
N ARG A 60 20.50 1.94 -4.91
CA ARG A 60 20.25 2.70 -6.14
C ARG A 60 19.62 4.05 -5.84
N PHE A 61 18.82 4.15 -4.79
CA PHE A 61 18.07 5.36 -4.41
C PHE A 61 18.71 6.11 -3.25
N TYR A 62 19.36 5.39 -2.32
CA TYR A 62 20.07 5.96 -1.20
C TYR A 62 21.32 5.11 -0.88
N ASN A 63 22.51 5.64 -1.12
CA ASN A 63 23.76 4.94 -0.79
C ASN A 63 24.46 5.48 0.47
N GLY A 64 23.83 6.42 1.19
CA GLY A 64 24.35 6.99 2.42
C GLY A 64 24.20 6.08 3.64
N ARG A 65 24.70 6.54 4.79
CA ARG A 65 24.54 5.84 6.06
C ARG A 65 23.13 6.01 6.63
N VAL A 66 22.67 5.04 7.42
CA VAL A 66 21.36 5.13 8.09
C VAL A 66 21.33 6.26 9.12
N GLU A 67 22.45 6.55 9.80
CA GLU A 67 22.53 7.70 10.73
C GLU A 67 22.31 9.03 10.02
N THR A 68 22.88 9.21 8.82
CA THR A 68 22.64 10.40 8.00
C THR A 68 21.18 10.49 7.58
N LEU A 69 20.54 9.36 7.25
CA LEU A 69 19.11 9.32 6.88
C LEU A 69 18.21 9.72 8.06
N VAL A 70 18.55 9.26 9.28
CA VAL A 70 17.86 9.64 10.53
C VAL A 70 18.00 11.14 10.78
N GLU A 71 19.21 11.70 10.64
CA GLU A 71 19.44 13.12 10.82
C GLU A 71 18.70 13.98 9.78
N MET A 72 18.69 13.55 8.51
CA MET A 72 17.88 14.18 7.46
C MET A 72 16.38 14.16 7.80
N THR A 73 15.89 13.02 8.31
CA THR A 73 14.50 12.86 8.75
C THR A 73 14.18 13.81 9.90
N ARG A 74 15.05 13.88 10.92
CA ARG A 74 14.91 14.79 12.06
C ARG A 74 14.83 16.25 11.63
N ARG A 75 15.75 16.68 10.76
CA ARG A 75 15.80 18.05 10.25
C ARG A 75 14.56 18.40 9.43
N ALA A 76 14.18 17.52 8.50
CA ALA A 76 13.00 17.73 7.65
C ALA A 76 11.71 17.77 8.47
N GLY A 77 11.51 16.81 9.38
CA GLY A 77 10.33 16.79 10.25
C GLY A 77 10.18 18.05 11.09
N ARG A 78 11.29 18.58 11.63
CA ARG A 78 11.28 19.87 12.36
C ARG A 78 10.90 21.04 11.45
N ILE A 79 11.46 21.11 10.24
CA ILE A 79 11.17 22.19 9.28
C ILE A 79 9.70 22.14 8.83
N ILE A 80 9.22 20.97 8.45
CA ILE A 80 7.84 20.76 7.97
C ILE A 80 6.86 21.14 9.07
N ARG A 81 7.00 20.61 10.29
CA ARG A 81 6.07 20.91 11.39
C ARG A 81 6.02 22.40 11.76
N ALA A 82 7.15 23.11 11.64
CA ALA A 82 7.19 24.54 11.90
C ALA A 82 6.49 25.38 10.81
N ALA A 83 6.58 24.95 9.55
CA ALA A 83 6.06 25.71 8.40
C ALA A 83 4.65 25.30 7.96
N ASP A 84 4.26 24.04 8.18
CA ASP A 84 2.95 23.46 7.91
C ASP A 84 2.60 22.39 8.97
N PRO A 85 2.06 22.78 10.13
CA PRO A 85 1.75 21.87 11.22
C PRO A 85 0.58 20.91 10.93
N LYS A 86 -0.16 21.10 9.82
CA LYS A 86 -1.25 20.19 9.41
C LYS A 86 -0.78 19.09 8.47
N ALA A 87 0.38 19.24 7.83
CA ALA A 87 0.92 18.24 6.93
C ALA A 87 1.45 17.03 7.69
N THR A 88 1.19 15.83 7.16
CA THR A 88 1.75 14.57 7.66
C THR A 88 3.17 14.38 7.14
N VAL A 89 4.13 14.18 8.04
CA VAL A 89 5.49 13.77 7.69
C VAL A 89 5.53 12.25 7.59
N VAL A 90 5.75 11.72 6.38
CA VAL A 90 5.95 10.28 6.15
C VAL A 90 7.46 10.02 6.18
N CYS A 91 7.89 9.11 7.05
CA CYS A 91 9.29 8.69 7.13
C CYS A 91 9.81 8.14 5.79
N PRO A 92 11.14 8.04 5.61
CA PRO A 92 11.72 7.42 4.43
C PRO A 92 11.10 6.08 4.07
N GLY A 93 10.65 5.98 2.83
CA GLY A 93 9.95 4.80 2.32
C GLY A 93 10.90 3.61 2.24
N MET A 94 10.62 2.55 2.99
CA MET A 94 11.45 1.33 3.01
C MET A 94 10.92 0.29 2.02
N GLY A 95 11.74 -0.13 1.06
CA GLY A 95 11.46 -1.21 0.11
C GLY A 95 12.24 -2.50 0.41
N ARG A 96 12.38 -3.40 -0.58
CA ARG A 96 13.18 -4.64 -0.46
C ARG A 96 12.91 -5.47 0.82
N LEU A 97 11.70 -5.38 1.36
CA LEU A 97 11.36 -5.89 2.70
C LEU A 97 11.21 -7.42 2.74
N TRP A 98 11.20 -8.08 1.57
CA TRP A 98 11.31 -9.53 1.49
C TRP A 98 12.72 -10.05 1.80
N GLU A 99 13.72 -9.18 1.72
CA GLU A 99 15.12 -9.52 1.80
C GLU A 99 15.69 -9.19 3.19
N PRO A 100 16.57 -10.04 3.75
CA PRO A 100 17.17 -9.79 5.06
C PRO A 100 17.88 -8.44 5.15
N GLY A 101 18.56 -8.00 4.07
CA GLY A 101 19.24 -6.71 4.01
C GLY A 101 18.28 -5.52 4.11
N GLY A 102 17.14 -5.57 3.42
CA GLY A 102 16.12 -4.53 3.49
C GLY A 102 15.51 -4.41 4.89
N LEU A 103 15.22 -5.55 5.53
CA LEU A 103 14.74 -5.61 6.92
C LEU A 103 15.80 -5.15 7.93
N ALA A 104 17.08 -5.37 7.68
CA ALA A 104 18.16 -4.90 8.54
C ALA A 104 18.26 -3.37 8.57
N VAL A 105 18.07 -2.71 7.42
CA VAL A 105 18.02 -1.22 7.37
C VAL A 105 16.77 -0.69 8.07
N LEU A 106 15.61 -1.33 7.86
CA LEU A 106 14.37 -1.00 8.57
C LEU A 106 14.58 -1.05 10.09
N ARG A 107 15.17 -2.15 10.59
CA ARG A 107 15.51 -2.32 12.00
C ARG A 107 16.48 -1.23 12.49
N ARG A 108 17.57 -1.00 11.76
CA ARG A 108 18.58 -0.01 12.15
C ARG A 108 18.00 1.41 12.23
N PHE A 109 17.11 1.77 11.31
CA PHE A 109 16.43 3.07 11.35
C PHE A 109 15.52 3.19 12.58
N ALA A 110 14.83 2.11 12.96
CA ALA A 110 14.02 2.06 14.18
C ALA A 110 14.88 2.16 15.45
N GLU A 111 15.95 1.38 15.56
CA GLU A 111 16.88 1.38 16.71
C GLU A 111 17.56 2.74 16.93
N LEU A 112 17.78 3.50 15.86
CA LEU A 112 18.31 4.87 15.91
C LEU A 112 17.24 5.93 16.23
N GLY A 113 16.00 5.53 16.49
CA GLY A 113 14.90 6.43 16.82
C GLY A 113 14.35 7.22 15.64
N GLY A 114 14.63 6.81 14.39
CA GLY A 114 14.25 7.55 13.18
C GLY A 114 12.75 7.78 13.05
N TYR A 115 11.94 6.81 13.50
CA TYR A 115 10.47 6.91 13.51
C TYR A 115 9.91 7.94 14.50
N GLY A 116 10.71 8.43 15.45
CA GLY A 116 10.31 9.52 16.36
C GLY A 116 10.28 10.90 15.69
N TYR A 117 10.74 11.01 14.45
CA TYR A 117 10.81 12.29 13.72
C TYR A 117 9.78 12.43 12.59
N CYS A 118 8.88 11.47 12.42
CA CYS A 118 7.80 11.48 11.44
C CYS A 118 6.49 11.07 12.09
N ASP A 119 5.37 11.27 11.40
CA ASP A 119 4.04 11.00 11.95
C ASP A 119 3.52 9.62 11.53
N VAL A 120 4.06 9.06 10.44
CA VAL A 120 3.77 7.73 9.89
C VAL A 120 5.01 7.14 9.21
N ALA A 121 5.14 5.82 9.27
CA ALA A 121 6.21 5.07 8.63
C ALA A 121 5.85 4.67 7.19
N GLY A 122 6.68 5.06 6.23
CA GLY A 122 6.54 4.66 4.83
C GLY A 122 7.17 3.30 4.55
N ILE A 123 6.41 2.39 3.96
CA ILE A 123 6.88 1.08 3.49
C ILE A 123 6.43 0.83 2.05
N LYS A 124 7.08 -0.10 1.36
CA LYS A 124 6.63 -0.61 0.06
C LYS A 124 6.15 -2.04 0.22
N LEU A 125 4.84 -2.26 0.07
CA LEU A 125 4.25 -3.59 0.09
C LEU A 125 4.06 -4.11 -1.34
N TYR A 126 4.52 -5.32 -1.58
CA TYR A 126 4.47 -5.96 -2.89
C TYR A 126 4.60 -7.48 -2.73
N GLN A 127 4.09 -8.24 -3.69
CA GLN A 127 4.28 -9.68 -3.80
C GLN A 127 5.75 -10.03 -4.13
N ARG A 128 6.18 -11.30 -4.02
CA ARG A 128 7.54 -11.67 -4.44
C ARG A 128 7.64 -11.69 -5.96
N THR A 129 6.60 -12.18 -6.60
CA THR A 129 6.38 -12.08 -8.05
C THR A 129 5.00 -11.51 -8.32
N ALA A 130 4.81 -10.85 -9.46
CA ALA A 130 3.49 -10.32 -9.80
C ALA A 130 2.41 -11.38 -10.00
N SER A 131 2.81 -12.64 -10.28
CA SER A 131 1.88 -13.77 -10.37
C SER A 131 1.42 -14.29 -9.02
N ASP A 132 2.13 -13.99 -7.92
CA ASP A 132 1.68 -14.45 -6.60
C ASP A 132 0.36 -13.76 -6.22
N PRO A 133 -0.55 -14.48 -5.52
CA PRO A 133 -1.75 -13.89 -4.94
C PRO A 133 -1.44 -12.65 -4.10
N PRO A 134 -2.22 -11.55 -4.20
CA PRO A 134 -2.03 -10.35 -3.38
C PRO A 134 -1.96 -10.62 -1.87
N GLU A 135 -2.65 -11.65 -1.38
CA GLU A 135 -2.71 -12.05 0.03
C GLU A 135 -1.34 -12.44 0.58
N THR A 136 -0.41 -12.86 -0.28
CA THR A 136 0.98 -13.14 0.11
C THR A 136 1.67 -11.90 0.70
N MET A 137 1.21 -10.68 0.38
CA MET A 137 1.70 -9.44 1.01
C MET A 137 1.44 -9.41 2.52
N LEU A 138 0.44 -10.12 3.05
CA LEU A 138 0.22 -10.19 4.50
C LEU A 138 1.40 -10.86 5.23
N GLY A 139 2.09 -11.79 4.57
CA GLY A 139 3.34 -12.34 5.07
C GLY A 139 4.45 -11.29 5.16
N LEU A 140 4.47 -10.30 4.26
CA LEU A 140 5.40 -9.16 4.32
C LEU A 140 5.05 -8.23 5.49
N THR A 141 3.76 -7.91 5.66
CA THR A 141 3.30 -7.06 6.76
C THR A 141 3.68 -7.66 8.12
N SER A 142 3.54 -8.99 8.28
CA SER A 142 3.94 -9.71 9.49
C SER A 142 5.45 -9.64 9.76
N LYS A 143 6.28 -9.63 8.71
CA LYS A 143 7.74 -9.45 8.85
C LYS A 143 8.09 -8.04 9.32
N VAL A 144 7.43 -7.03 8.75
CA VAL A 144 7.61 -5.62 9.13
C VAL A 144 7.20 -5.39 10.58
N ASP A 145 6.00 -5.85 10.94
CA ASP A 145 5.48 -5.74 12.31
C ASP A 145 6.44 -6.37 13.34
N ARG A 146 6.92 -7.59 13.09
CA ARG A 146 7.91 -8.25 13.96
C ARG A 146 9.20 -7.43 14.12
N VAL A 147 9.71 -6.84 13.05
CA VAL A 147 10.94 -6.03 13.11
C VAL A 147 10.73 -4.77 13.95
N LEU A 148 9.61 -4.07 13.74
CA LEU A 148 9.28 -2.85 14.47
C LEU A 148 8.99 -3.16 15.95
N HIS A 149 8.22 -4.22 16.23
CA HIS A 149 7.97 -4.69 17.58
C HIS A 149 9.26 -5.06 18.32
N ALA A 150 10.17 -5.79 17.69
CA ALA A 150 11.47 -6.14 18.29
C ALA A 150 12.35 -4.90 18.56
N ALA A 151 12.19 -3.84 17.78
CA ALA A 151 12.85 -2.55 18.01
C ALA A 151 12.09 -1.64 19.01
N GLY A 152 10.95 -2.10 19.56
CA GLY A 152 10.17 -1.37 20.55
C GLY A 152 9.34 -0.21 20.00
N VAL A 153 9.01 -0.22 18.70
CA VAL A 153 8.21 0.85 18.06
C VAL A 153 6.99 0.27 17.32
N HIS A 154 5.89 1.03 17.31
CA HIS A 154 4.64 0.65 16.63
C HIS A 154 4.07 1.82 15.84
N PRO A 155 4.79 2.37 14.85
CA PRO A 155 4.30 3.49 14.07
C PRO A 155 3.08 3.09 13.24
N ARG A 156 2.23 4.08 12.94
CA ARG A 156 1.23 3.97 11.86
C ARG A 156 1.96 3.77 10.54
N LEU A 157 1.49 2.87 9.68
CA LEU A 157 2.17 2.49 8.43
C LEU A 157 1.38 2.92 7.21
N TRP A 158 2.07 3.52 6.24
CA TRP A 158 1.54 3.75 4.90
C TRP A 158 2.35 2.94 3.88
N SER A 159 1.66 2.11 3.09
CA SER A 159 2.24 1.46 1.91
C SER A 159 2.23 2.43 0.73
N THR A 160 3.35 3.12 0.51
CA THR A 160 3.51 4.21 -0.46
C THR A 160 4.00 3.72 -1.83
N GLY A 161 3.80 2.45 -2.16
CA GLY A 161 4.10 1.90 -3.49
C GLY A 161 4.73 0.50 -3.43
N THR A 162 5.49 0.18 -4.48
CA THR A 162 6.00 -1.16 -4.77
C THR A 162 7.54 -1.20 -4.88
N MET A 163 8.09 -2.24 -5.50
CA MET A 163 9.50 -2.45 -5.81
C MET A 163 9.97 -1.71 -7.07
N TYR A 164 11.27 -1.43 -7.16
CA TYR A 164 11.87 -0.82 -8.35
C TYR A 164 11.77 -1.72 -9.59
N GLU A 165 11.89 -3.03 -9.41
CA GLU A 165 11.89 -4.03 -10.47
C GLU A 165 10.47 -4.35 -11.00
N ILE A 166 9.44 -3.61 -10.58
CA ILE A 166 8.06 -3.86 -11.03
C ILE A 166 7.92 -3.89 -12.57
N PRO A 167 8.65 -3.10 -13.38
CA PRO A 167 8.56 -3.19 -14.84
C PRO A 167 9.13 -4.49 -15.41
N LEU A 168 9.91 -5.25 -14.64
CA LEU A 168 10.50 -6.52 -15.04
C LEU A 168 9.58 -7.72 -14.78
N GLN A 169 8.44 -7.51 -14.12
CA GLN A 169 7.53 -8.58 -13.71
C GLN A 169 6.60 -9.07 -14.82
N GLY A 170 6.66 -8.46 -16.01
CA GLY A 170 5.75 -8.75 -17.12
C GLY A 170 4.31 -8.30 -16.83
N SER A 171 3.41 -8.56 -17.78
CA SER A 171 1.98 -8.24 -17.65
C SER A 171 1.19 -9.48 -17.23
N LEU A 172 0.18 -9.29 -16.37
CA LEU A 172 -0.79 -10.33 -16.09
C LEU A 172 -1.85 -10.36 -17.19
N ASP A 173 -2.48 -11.53 -17.38
CA ASP A 173 -3.67 -11.62 -18.23
C ASP A 173 -4.82 -10.78 -17.65
N SER A 174 -5.79 -10.43 -18.50
CA SER A 174 -6.87 -9.52 -18.10
C SER A 174 -7.71 -10.04 -16.95
N VAL A 175 -7.88 -11.35 -16.77
CA VAL A 175 -8.72 -11.91 -15.70
C VAL A 175 -7.97 -11.81 -14.38
N ARG A 176 -6.73 -12.29 -14.34
CA ARG A 176 -5.89 -12.21 -13.14
C ARG A 176 -5.62 -10.75 -12.75
N ALA A 177 -5.35 -9.86 -13.71
CA ALA A 177 -5.18 -8.44 -13.45
C ALA A 177 -6.43 -7.81 -12.79
N THR A 178 -7.62 -8.18 -13.26
CA THR A 178 -8.89 -7.68 -12.69
C THR A 178 -9.08 -8.16 -11.25
N ASN A 179 -8.89 -9.47 -11.02
CA ASN A 179 -9.04 -10.05 -9.68
C ASN A 179 -7.99 -9.48 -8.71
N TYR A 180 -6.73 -9.41 -9.13
CA TYR A 180 -5.63 -8.93 -8.29
C TYR A 180 -5.72 -7.44 -8.00
N ALA A 181 -6.24 -6.62 -8.90
CA ALA A 181 -6.45 -5.19 -8.66
C ALA A 181 -7.40 -4.94 -7.49
N VAL A 182 -8.51 -5.68 -7.43
CA VAL A 182 -9.50 -5.57 -6.34
C VAL A 182 -8.96 -6.20 -5.06
N ARG A 183 -8.35 -7.39 -5.15
CA ARG A 183 -7.74 -8.09 -4.01
C ARG A 183 -6.58 -7.32 -3.39
N PHE A 184 -5.82 -6.54 -4.16
CA PHE A 184 -4.78 -5.63 -3.63
C PHE A 184 -5.34 -4.68 -2.57
N TYR A 185 -6.50 -4.04 -2.82
CA TYR A 185 -7.12 -3.14 -1.86
C TYR A 185 -7.72 -3.87 -0.67
N LEU A 186 -8.35 -5.04 -0.90
CA LEU A 186 -8.88 -5.88 0.17
C LEU A 186 -7.78 -6.37 1.12
N VAL A 187 -6.61 -6.72 0.59
CA VAL A 187 -5.42 -7.05 1.39
C VAL A 187 -4.93 -5.84 2.19
N GLY A 188 -5.01 -4.64 1.63
CA GLY A 188 -4.77 -3.40 2.38
C GLY A 188 -5.68 -3.25 3.59
N LEU A 189 -6.96 -3.61 3.45
CA LEU A 189 -7.91 -3.62 4.57
C LEU A 189 -7.57 -4.66 5.64
N TYR A 190 -7.14 -5.87 5.24
CA TYR A 190 -6.63 -6.88 6.18
C TYR A 190 -5.42 -6.38 6.96
N ALA A 191 -4.53 -5.63 6.31
CA ALA A 191 -3.30 -5.13 6.90
C ALA A 191 -3.52 -4.04 7.97
N HIS A 192 -4.76 -3.53 8.14
CA HIS A 192 -5.10 -2.66 9.28
C HIS A 192 -4.80 -3.32 10.63
N ALA A 193 -4.89 -4.65 10.73
CA ALA A 193 -4.56 -5.40 11.95
C ALA A 193 -3.12 -5.22 12.42
N VAL A 194 -2.22 -4.80 11.53
CA VAL A 194 -0.81 -4.50 11.82
C VAL A 194 -0.46 -3.04 11.50
N ASN A 195 -1.41 -2.13 11.76
CA ASN A 195 -1.26 -0.67 11.65
C ASN A 195 -1.02 -0.11 10.23
N VAL A 196 -1.30 -0.85 9.16
CA VAL A 196 -1.31 -0.26 7.81
C VAL A 196 -2.58 0.57 7.63
N GLU A 197 -2.46 1.89 7.63
CA GLU A 197 -3.60 2.82 7.52
C GLU A 197 -3.92 3.20 6.08
N ARG A 198 -2.92 3.20 5.20
CA ARG A 198 -3.07 3.59 3.80
C ARG A 198 -2.25 2.68 2.90
N MET A 199 -2.80 2.37 1.74
CA MET A 199 -2.14 1.57 0.71
C MET A 199 -2.38 2.19 -0.65
N TYR A 200 -1.29 2.55 -1.33
CA TYR A 200 -1.31 3.26 -2.60
C TYR A 200 -0.91 2.32 -3.73
N PHE A 201 -1.77 2.20 -4.75
CA PHE A 201 -1.50 1.41 -5.94
C PHE A 201 -0.49 2.12 -6.85
N TYR A 202 0.54 1.40 -7.29
CA TYR A 202 1.48 1.86 -8.30
C TYR A 202 1.14 1.20 -9.64
N ASN A 203 0.74 1.93 -10.68
CA ASN A 203 0.53 3.38 -10.78
C ASN A 203 -0.63 3.72 -11.72
N TRP A 204 -0.86 5.02 -11.92
CA TRP A 204 -1.77 5.53 -12.94
C TRP A 204 -0.98 6.05 -14.13
N GLY A 205 -1.48 5.84 -15.36
CA GLY A 205 -0.88 6.32 -16.60
C GLY A 205 0.20 5.40 -17.19
N GLY A 206 0.95 4.69 -16.34
CA GLY A 206 1.98 3.76 -16.77
C GLY A 206 1.44 2.45 -17.35
N THR A 207 2.15 1.90 -18.33
CA THR A 207 1.81 0.62 -18.97
C THR A 207 2.82 -0.49 -18.70
N LYS A 208 4.01 -0.14 -18.21
CA LYS A 208 5.09 -1.09 -17.89
C LYS A 208 4.96 -1.62 -16.46
N ILE A 209 3.79 -2.16 -16.14
CA ILE A 209 3.49 -2.79 -14.84
C ILE A 209 2.57 -4.00 -15.03
N PRO A 210 2.50 -4.93 -14.07
CA PRO A 210 1.70 -6.15 -14.20
C PRO A 210 0.20 -5.93 -14.32
N ILE A 211 -0.32 -4.90 -13.66
CA ILE A 211 -1.73 -4.55 -13.61
C ILE A 211 -1.86 -3.09 -14.04
N VAL A 212 -2.35 -2.86 -15.26
CA VAL A 212 -2.61 -1.51 -15.77
C VAL A 212 -4.07 -1.16 -15.47
N LEU A 213 -4.30 -0.17 -14.61
CA LEU A 213 -5.65 0.35 -14.36
C LEU A 213 -6.09 1.28 -15.50
N GLN A 214 -5.23 2.24 -15.86
CA GLN A 214 -5.49 3.14 -16.96
C GLN A 214 -4.17 3.66 -17.53
N ALA A 215 -3.99 3.50 -18.83
CA ALA A 215 -2.87 4.10 -19.56
C ALA A 215 -3.12 5.61 -19.75
N GLU A 216 -2.05 6.41 -19.81
CA GLU A 216 -2.17 7.84 -20.07
C GLU A 216 -2.85 8.10 -21.43
N GLY A 217 -3.89 8.94 -21.43
CA GLY A 217 -4.72 9.21 -22.62
C GLY A 217 -5.62 8.07 -23.07
N GLY A 218 -5.58 6.91 -22.40
CA GLY A 218 -6.41 5.74 -22.72
C GLY A 218 -7.66 5.61 -21.84
N PRO A 219 -8.63 4.77 -22.25
CA PRO A 219 -9.78 4.42 -21.43
C PRO A 219 -9.37 3.55 -20.23
N PRO A 220 -10.19 3.50 -19.15
CA PRO A 220 -9.97 2.57 -18.05
C PRO A 220 -10.01 1.11 -18.53
N THR A 221 -9.17 0.25 -17.95
CA THR A 221 -9.20 -1.19 -18.21
C THR A 221 -10.30 -1.88 -17.41
N ARG A 222 -10.54 -3.17 -17.68
CA ARG A 222 -11.44 -4.00 -16.83
C ARG A 222 -11.03 -4.01 -15.36
N ALA A 223 -9.73 -3.98 -15.08
CA ALA A 223 -9.22 -3.90 -13.72
C ALA A 223 -9.58 -2.57 -13.05
N ALA A 224 -9.50 -1.45 -13.77
CA ALA A 224 -9.97 -0.15 -13.24
C ALA A 224 -11.47 -0.14 -12.97
N LEU A 225 -12.29 -0.66 -13.88
CA LEU A 225 -13.74 -0.71 -13.68
C LEU A 225 -14.12 -1.60 -12.48
N ALA A 226 -13.41 -2.72 -12.26
CA ALA A 226 -13.62 -3.55 -11.08
C ALA A 226 -13.20 -2.84 -9.78
N VAL A 227 -12.11 -2.07 -9.79
CA VAL A 227 -11.70 -1.23 -8.65
C VAL A 227 -12.72 -0.12 -8.40
N GLU A 228 -13.26 0.51 -9.44
CA GLU A 228 -14.36 1.48 -9.33
C GLU A 228 -15.59 0.84 -8.67
N GLN A 229 -15.95 -0.37 -9.08
CA GLN A 229 -17.08 -1.08 -8.47
C GLN A 229 -16.82 -1.42 -7.00
N LEU A 230 -15.59 -1.81 -6.64
CA LEU A 230 -15.19 -1.98 -5.24
C LEU A 230 -15.33 -0.66 -4.45
N GLN A 231 -14.92 0.48 -5.03
CA GLN A 231 -15.07 1.79 -4.39
C GLN A 231 -16.56 2.12 -4.13
N ARG A 232 -17.45 1.82 -5.08
CA ARG A 232 -18.90 2.00 -4.90
C ARG A 232 -19.45 1.15 -3.76
N TRP A 233 -18.98 -0.09 -3.61
CA TRP A 233 -19.33 -0.94 -2.47
C TRP A 233 -18.87 -0.37 -1.13
N LEU A 234 -17.72 0.32 -1.11
CA LEU A 234 -17.06 0.72 0.12
C LEU A 234 -17.25 2.19 0.54
N VAL A 235 -17.78 3.07 -0.32
CA VAL A 235 -17.89 4.52 -0.07
C VAL A 235 -18.67 4.88 1.21
N HIS A 236 -19.63 4.03 1.61
CA HIS A 236 -20.40 4.18 2.84
C HIS A 236 -20.27 2.96 3.77
N ALA A 237 -19.22 2.16 3.56
CA ALA A 237 -18.97 0.97 4.34
C ALA A 237 -17.93 1.24 5.43
N ARG A 238 -18.20 0.74 6.63
CA ARG A 238 -17.21 0.62 7.70
C ARG A 238 -16.83 -0.84 7.87
N ILE A 239 -15.54 -1.14 7.76
CA ILE A 239 -15.01 -2.48 8.03
C ILE A 239 -15.25 -2.86 9.50
N ARG A 240 -15.67 -4.11 9.72
CA ARG A 240 -15.93 -4.70 11.04
C ARG A 240 -14.85 -5.70 11.41
N SER A 241 -14.56 -6.62 10.51
CA SER A 241 -13.58 -7.69 10.68
C SER A 241 -13.13 -8.19 9.32
N CYS A 242 -11.99 -8.88 9.30
CA CYS A 242 -11.60 -9.72 8.18
C CYS A 242 -11.09 -11.06 8.73
N GLY A 243 -11.22 -12.14 7.96
CA GLY A 243 -10.84 -13.48 8.39
C GLY A 243 -10.75 -14.46 7.22
N HIS A 244 -9.94 -15.49 7.32
CA HIS A 244 -9.74 -16.45 6.23
C HIS A 244 -9.62 -17.87 6.76
N GLY A 245 -9.98 -18.86 5.94
CA GLY A 245 -9.84 -20.28 6.25
C GLY A 245 -10.54 -20.72 7.54
N LEU A 246 -10.05 -21.81 8.12
CA LEU A 246 -10.70 -22.47 9.25
C LEU A 246 -10.77 -21.60 10.51
N SER A 247 -9.81 -20.70 10.73
CA SER A 247 -9.85 -19.77 11.87
C SER A 247 -11.00 -18.77 11.80
N ALA A 248 -11.55 -18.54 10.60
CA ALA A 248 -12.75 -17.75 10.36
C ALA A 248 -14.00 -18.60 10.05
N ASN A 249 -13.93 -19.92 10.28
CA ASN A 249 -14.98 -20.88 9.93
C ASN A 249 -15.33 -20.86 8.43
N LEU A 250 -14.32 -20.76 7.57
CA LEU A 250 -14.42 -20.75 6.11
C LEU A 250 -13.60 -21.89 5.49
N PRO A 251 -13.90 -22.30 4.23
CA PRO A 251 -13.00 -23.16 3.46
C PRO A 251 -11.58 -22.57 3.39
N GLY A 252 -10.55 -23.42 3.35
CA GLY A 252 -9.16 -23.01 3.56
C GLY A 252 -8.62 -21.92 2.61
N ASN A 253 -9.13 -21.87 1.37
CA ASN A 253 -8.76 -20.89 0.36
C ASN A 253 -9.66 -19.65 0.34
N VAL A 254 -10.67 -19.56 1.21
CA VAL A 254 -11.65 -18.45 1.24
C VAL A 254 -11.21 -17.36 2.21
N TRP A 255 -11.34 -16.13 1.74
CA TRP A 255 -11.07 -14.89 2.44
C TRP A 255 -12.35 -14.06 2.53
N GLN A 256 -12.52 -13.31 3.61
CA GLN A 256 -13.64 -12.40 3.78
C GLN A 256 -13.29 -11.13 4.55
N CYS A 257 -13.96 -10.04 4.20
CA CYS A 257 -14.10 -8.88 5.08
C CYS A 257 -15.57 -8.56 5.28
N GLU A 258 -15.95 -8.30 6.53
CA GLU A 258 -17.30 -7.92 6.95
C GLU A 258 -17.39 -6.41 7.11
N PHE A 259 -18.53 -5.86 6.71
CA PHE A 259 -18.78 -4.42 6.68
C PHE A 259 -20.15 -4.09 7.26
N THR A 260 -20.25 -2.89 7.81
CA THR A 260 -21.53 -2.21 8.01
C THR A 260 -21.67 -1.13 6.95
N VAL A 261 -22.63 -1.28 6.05
CA VAL A 261 -22.94 -0.32 5.00
C VAL A 261 -24.02 0.63 5.51
N SER A 262 -23.80 1.93 5.36
CA SER A 262 -24.74 2.97 5.80
C SER A 262 -25.44 3.57 4.60
N ASP A 263 -26.74 3.31 4.47
CA ASP A 263 -27.61 3.98 3.50
C ASP A 263 -28.41 5.08 4.20
N PRO A 264 -28.97 6.06 3.44
CA PRO A 264 -29.78 7.14 4.03
C PRO A 264 -30.93 6.68 4.94
N GLN A 265 -31.43 5.45 4.75
CA GLN A 265 -32.58 4.93 5.49
C GLN A 265 -32.20 3.88 6.56
N ARG A 266 -31.07 3.18 6.42
CA ARG A 266 -30.69 2.08 7.32
C ARG A 266 -29.22 1.73 7.20
N ASN A 267 -28.70 1.15 8.28
CA ASN A 267 -27.46 0.40 8.23
C ASN A 267 -27.77 -1.07 7.98
N HIS A 268 -26.98 -1.72 7.15
CA HIS A 268 -27.10 -3.16 6.89
C HIS A 268 -25.72 -3.84 6.82
N PRO A 269 -25.62 -5.13 7.19
CA PRO A 269 -24.38 -5.88 7.07
C PRO A 269 -24.11 -6.26 5.61
N ALA A 270 -22.83 -6.30 5.24
CA ALA A 270 -22.38 -6.85 3.97
C ALA A 270 -21.05 -7.59 4.16
N VAL A 271 -20.79 -8.59 3.32
CA VAL A 271 -19.54 -9.35 3.35
C VAL A 271 -18.94 -9.41 1.95
N ILE A 272 -17.68 -9.01 1.80
CA ILE A 272 -16.93 -9.27 0.57
C ILE A 272 -16.20 -10.59 0.73
N ARG A 273 -16.38 -11.51 -0.22
CA ARG A 273 -15.73 -12.83 -0.24
C ARG A 273 -15.01 -13.11 -1.54
N TRP A 274 -13.90 -13.82 -1.45
CA TRP A 274 -13.13 -14.31 -2.59
C TRP A 274 -12.31 -15.54 -2.18
N THR A 275 -11.79 -16.27 -3.15
CA THR A 275 -10.74 -17.27 -2.92
C THR A 275 -9.37 -16.72 -3.31
N ASP A 276 -8.31 -17.13 -2.61
CA ASP A 276 -6.95 -16.80 -3.07
C ASP A 276 -6.55 -17.58 -4.32
N SER A 277 -7.20 -18.73 -4.53
CA SER A 277 -6.99 -19.68 -5.62
C SER A 277 -8.25 -20.53 -5.87
N GLY A 278 -8.54 -20.82 -7.14
CA GLY A 278 -9.60 -21.76 -7.52
C GLY A 278 -11.00 -21.29 -7.10
N THR A 279 -11.85 -22.22 -6.64
CA THR A 279 -13.22 -21.93 -6.19
C THR A 279 -13.53 -22.63 -4.87
N ALA A 280 -14.58 -22.20 -4.19
CA ALA A 280 -15.13 -22.85 -3.03
C ALA A 280 -16.65 -22.72 -3.02
N ALA A 281 -17.36 -23.80 -2.68
CA ALA A 281 -18.78 -23.77 -2.41
C ALA A 281 -19.01 -23.49 -0.91
N MET A 282 -19.96 -22.63 -0.60
CA MET A 282 -20.40 -22.30 0.74
C MET A 282 -21.91 -22.12 0.79
N THR A 283 -22.49 -22.17 1.97
CA THR A 283 -23.92 -21.93 2.17
C THR A 283 -24.15 -20.44 2.44
N ALA A 284 -25.14 -19.85 1.76
CA ALA A 284 -25.57 -18.49 1.99
C ALA A 284 -26.10 -18.31 3.43
N GLU A 285 -25.74 -17.18 4.05
CA GLU A 285 -26.13 -16.87 5.43
C GLU A 285 -27.66 -16.76 5.62
N PRO A 286 -28.15 -16.93 6.87
CA PRO A 286 -29.58 -16.83 7.18
C PRO A 286 -30.25 -15.51 6.79
N ASP A 287 -29.49 -14.44 6.65
CA ASP A 287 -29.92 -13.09 6.31
C ASP A 287 -29.46 -12.65 4.91
N ALA A 288 -28.81 -13.52 4.12
CA ALA A 288 -28.38 -13.19 2.76
C ALA A 288 -29.56 -12.80 1.85
N LYS A 289 -29.38 -11.73 1.08
CA LYS A 289 -30.41 -11.16 0.17
C LYS A 289 -29.98 -11.20 -1.29
N ALA A 290 -28.73 -10.83 -1.56
CA ALA A 290 -28.22 -10.69 -2.92
C ALA A 290 -26.70 -10.81 -2.97
N VAL A 291 -26.20 -11.22 -4.13
CA VAL A 291 -24.78 -11.21 -4.49
C VAL A 291 -24.55 -10.16 -5.57
N HIS A 292 -23.70 -9.20 -5.25
CA HIS A 292 -23.24 -8.12 -6.13
C HIS A 292 -21.87 -8.48 -6.71
N ARG A 293 -21.69 -8.29 -8.01
CA ARG A 293 -20.46 -8.62 -8.76
C ARG A 293 -19.74 -7.38 -9.26
N LEU A 294 -18.46 -7.54 -9.58
CA LEU A 294 -17.59 -6.44 -10.02
C LEU A 294 -17.95 -5.86 -11.39
N ASP A 295 -18.76 -6.57 -12.18
CA ASP A 295 -19.33 -6.07 -13.44
C ASP A 295 -20.63 -5.27 -13.23
N GLY A 296 -21.06 -5.07 -11.98
CA GLY A 296 -22.31 -4.41 -11.61
C GLY A 296 -23.53 -5.34 -11.59
N GLY A 297 -23.38 -6.60 -11.97
CA GLY A 297 -24.45 -7.59 -11.93
C GLY A 297 -24.87 -7.92 -10.50
N THR A 298 -26.18 -8.03 -10.28
CA THR A 298 -26.77 -8.43 -8.99
C THR A 298 -27.62 -9.68 -9.20
N THR A 299 -27.50 -10.66 -8.30
CA THR A 299 -28.36 -11.85 -8.30
C THR A 299 -28.97 -12.04 -6.92
N PRO A 300 -30.31 -12.18 -6.81
CA PRO A 300 -30.96 -12.54 -5.55
C PRO A 300 -30.45 -13.89 -5.03
N VAL A 301 -30.30 -14.01 -3.73
CA VAL A 301 -29.89 -15.23 -3.04
C VAL A 301 -30.82 -15.46 -1.86
N ARG A 302 -31.14 -16.72 -1.58
CA ARG A 302 -31.93 -17.11 -0.42
C ARG A 302 -31.04 -17.76 0.64
N PRO A 303 -31.43 -17.64 1.92
CA PRO A 303 -30.81 -18.40 2.99
C PRO A 303 -30.72 -19.89 2.67
N GLY A 304 -29.53 -20.48 2.84
CA GLY A 304 -29.31 -21.90 2.55
C GLY A 304 -28.91 -22.23 1.11
N ASP A 305 -28.98 -21.27 0.17
CA ASP A 305 -28.51 -21.47 -1.20
C ASP A 305 -27.00 -21.76 -1.24
N THR A 306 -26.56 -22.54 -2.24
CA THR A 306 -25.13 -22.75 -2.49
C THR A 306 -24.54 -21.55 -3.21
N LEU A 307 -23.59 -20.87 -2.56
CA LEU A 307 -22.76 -19.82 -3.14
C LEU A 307 -21.42 -20.39 -3.59
N VAL A 308 -21.08 -20.21 -4.87
CA VAL A 308 -19.74 -20.52 -5.39
C VAL A 308 -18.92 -19.24 -5.41
N VAL A 309 -17.89 -19.18 -4.59
CA VAL A 309 -16.92 -18.08 -4.54
C VAL A 309 -15.68 -18.48 -5.34
N SER A 310 -15.12 -17.53 -6.09
CA SER A 310 -13.93 -17.70 -6.91
C SER A 310 -12.90 -16.63 -6.59
N GLU A 311 -11.82 -16.60 -7.37
CA GLU A 311 -10.79 -15.57 -7.27
C GLU A 311 -11.30 -14.15 -7.55
N GLN A 312 -12.48 -14.02 -8.17
CA GLN A 312 -13.15 -12.74 -8.38
C GLN A 312 -13.99 -12.38 -7.15
N PRO A 313 -13.67 -11.29 -6.42
CA PRO A 313 -14.44 -10.88 -5.27
C PRO A 313 -15.92 -10.61 -5.58
N VAL A 314 -16.79 -11.03 -4.66
CA VAL A 314 -18.22 -10.74 -4.66
C VAL A 314 -18.63 -10.12 -3.35
N LEU A 315 -19.64 -9.24 -3.36
CA LEU A 315 -20.26 -8.71 -2.15
C LEU A 315 -21.60 -9.41 -1.90
N VAL A 316 -21.74 -10.04 -0.73
CA VAL A 316 -22.97 -10.62 -0.23
C VAL A 316 -23.67 -9.58 0.64
N GLU A 317 -24.83 -9.10 0.21
CA GLU A 317 -25.70 -8.22 1.01
C GLU A 317 -26.52 -9.07 1.99
N ARG A 318 -26.58 -8.63 3.24
CA ARG A 318 -27.28 -9.28 4.34
C ARG A 318 -28.32 -8.35 4.98
#